data_AF-A0A168IV00-F1
#
_entry.id   AF-A0A168IV00-F1
#
_cell.length_a   1.000
_cell.length_b   1.000
_cell.length_c   1.000
_cell.angle_alpha   90.00
_cell.angle_beta   90.00
_cell.angle_gamma   90.00
#
_symmetry.space_group_name_H-M   'P 1'
#
loop_
_entity.id
_entity.type
_entity.pdbx_description
1 polymer ?
#
loop_
_entity_poly.entity_id
_entity_poly.type
_entity_poly.pdbx_seq_one_letter_code
_entity_poly.pdbx_strand_id
1 'polypeptide(L)'
;MTTDRLDDTGTCAHPGSDTGGGGTGGGGAGVARAVVAGAAGPLTLTVIIGLIWVGFVAPIAHFDIDVFLRAGAAVGDGQDPYPPPGTPEVYSGFAFVYPYLMSLPFVPLSALPGADTVFIALSVAALFAACRLARAGWWTSALVLGASCTITGLQMGTLNALLFLGLVALWRLRDTPVGAGAVAALLVYSKLFLLPVVLWLVLTRRSRAAGYAVAALAALFAVGEIYSPVRAGTYADMLGVLAREEAPDGLSLTGLLMNTGLGAGTAAWAARAAAGLLLVGCVVVARRSGRAAGDGLIFAATVATALVASPIVWSHYLLLLVAPLLAITRGSPVPPGDRRARHPDRPLAVFTAGSWLLVTPHLSTPAELLAAAAILAPLVAVPLLRPAPPVPPTSAARRATLVALAVTGIGAALWATARVHGDDQRVIGAYGALVGTVTLLVWACRRSGTSGSTTGSTAGSTSTAATPAAGAPRTRTGRMHRR
;
A
#
# COMPACT_ATOMS: atom_id res chain seq x y z
N MET A 1 -33.54 -65.48 10.07
CA MET A 1 -34.22 -65.23 8.78
C MET A 1 -33.46 -64.10 8.09
N THR A 2 -32.80 -64.26 6.94
CA THR A 2 -33.22 -64.76 5.60
C THR A 2 -34.12 -63.76 4.87
N THR A 3 -34.00 -63.45 3.58
CA THR A 3 -33.01 -63.68 2.47
C THR A 3 -33.44 -62.74 1.31
N ASP A 4 -32.69 -62.37 0.27
CA ASP A 4 -31.29 -62.54 -0.18
C ASP A 4 -30.89 -61.23 -0.97
N ARG A 5 -29.80 -60.95 -1.71
CA ARG A 5 -28.83 -61.65 -2.60
C ARG A 5 -29.33 -61.93 -4.05
N LEU A 6 -28.36 -61.91 -4.98
CA LEU A 6 -28.39 -62.24 -6.43
C LEU A 6 -28.96 -61.16 -7.37
N ASP A 7 -28.57 -61.07 -8.64
CA ASP A 7 -27.23 -61.12 -9.30
C ASP A 7 -27.42 -60.74 -10.79
N ASP A 8 -26.40 -60.17 -11.46
CA ASP A 8 -26.02 -60.34 -12.89
C ASP A 8 -24.88 -59.34 -13.23
N THR A 9 -23.69 -59.73 -13.75
CA THR A 9 -23.33 -60.31 -15.07
C THR A 9 -23.72 -59.41 -16.27
N GLY A 10 -22.94 -59.17 -17.34
CA GLY A 10 -21.54 -59.42 -17.74
C GLY A 10 -21.14 -58.31 -18.76
N THR A 11 -19.99 -58.23 -19.45
CA THR A 11 -19.24 -59.29 -20.14
C THR A 11 -17.87 -58.77 -20.67
N CYS A 12 -16.80 -59.53 -20.40
CA CYS A 12 -15.52 -59.74 -21.11
C CYS A 12 -14.68 -58.63 -21.83
N ALA A 13 -13.38 -58.71 -21.51
CA ALA A 13 -12.21 -58.78 -22.41
C ALA A 13 -11.62 -57.53 -23.12
N HIS A 14 -10.41 -57.15 -22.68
CA HIS A 14 -9.19 -57.53 -23.41
C HIS A 14 -7.93 -57.52 -22.51
N PRO A 15 -7.06 -58.53 -22.53
CA PRO A 15 -5.75 -58.48 -21.87
C PRO A 15 -4.70 -57.84 -22.80
N GLY A 16 -4.23 -56.64 -22.46
CA GLY A 16 -3.09 -55.99 -23.12
C GLY A 16 -1.82 -56.14 -22.28
N SER A 17 -0.88 -56.96 -22.73
CA SER A 17 0.39 -57.23 -22.03
C SER A 17 1.51 -56.30 -22.49
N ASP A 18 1.72 -55.19 -21.79
CA ASP A 18 2.91 -54.34 -21.97
C ASP A 18 3.88 -54.48 -20.80
N THR A 19 4.97 -55.22 -21.03
CA THR A 19 6.08 -55.38 -20.09
C THR A 19 7.23 -54.45 -20.46
N GLY A 20 7.51 -53.40 -19.67
CA GLY A 20 8.74 -52.62 -19.84
C GLY A 20 8.87 -51.36 -18.99
N GLY A 21 10.11 -51.07 -18.55
CA GLY A 21 10.52 -49.76 -18.06
C GLY A 21 10.43 -49.51 -16.54
N GLY A 22 11.43 -49.99 -15.79
CA GLY A 22 11.60 -49.59 -14.39
C GLY A 22 12.01 -48.10 -14.25
N GLY A 23 11.21 -47.30 -13.54
CA GLY A 23 11.41 -45.85 -13.37
C GLY A 23 11.69 -45.37 -11.94
N THR A 24 12.02 -46.28 -11.02
CA THR A 24 12.15 -46.01 -9.57
C THR A 24 13.47 -45.33 -9.20
N GLY A 25 13.63 -44.04 -9.54
CA GLY A 25 14.88 -43.30 -9.23
C GLY A 25 14.78 -41.78 -9.04
N GLY A 26 13.68 -41.10 -9.39
CA GLY A 26 13.65 -39.63 -9.47
C GLY A 26 13.23 -38.85 -8.20
N GLY A 27 12.56 -39.49 -7.24
CA GLY A 27 11.75 -38.77 -6.23
C GLY A 27 12.54 -37.90 -5.23
N GLY A 28 13.63 -38.43 -4.67
CA GLY A 28 14.33 -37.79 -3.54
C GLY A 28 14.92 -36.41 -3.85
N ALA A 29 15.51 -36.24 -5.03
CA ALA A 29 16.14 -34.98 -5.43
C ALA A 29 15.14 -33.81 -5.58
N GLY A 30 13.89 -34.11 -5.95
CA GLY A 30 12.80 -33.13 -6.02
C GLY A 30 12.38 -32.63 -4.64
N VAL A 31 12.19 -33.56 -3.68
CA VAL A 31 11.81 -33.23 -2.30
C VAL A 31 12.92 -32.46 -1.60
N ALA A 32 14.18 -32.89 -1.72
CA ALA A 32 15.33 -32.20 -1.13
C ALA A 32 15.46 -30.75 -1.63
N ARG A 33 15.34 -30.52 -2.95
CA ARG A 33 15.34 -29.15 -3.51
C ARG A 33 14.16 -28.31 -3.02
N ALA A 34 12.97 -28.89 -2.87
CA ALA A 34 11.80 -28.17 -2.36
C ALA A 34 11.97 -27.75 -0.89
N VAL A 35 12.52 -28.63 -0.03
CA VAL A 35 12.78 -28.32 1.39
C VAL A 35 13.84 -27.24 1.54
N VAL A 36 14.97 -27.34 0.83
CA VAL A 36 16.05 -26.33 0.87
C VAL A 36 15.55 -24.97 0.36
N ALA A 37 14.79 -24.93 -0.75
CA ALA A 37 14.19 -23.70 -1.26
C ALA A 37 13.12 -23.10 -0.30
N GLY A 38 12.47 -23.93 0.51
CA GLY A 38 11.54 -23.49 1.56
C GLY A 38 12.25 -22.88 2.76
N ALA A 39 13.32 -23.52 3.25
CA ALA A 39 14.09 -23.09 4.43
C ALA A 39 14.94 -21.83 4.19
N ALA A 40 15.42 -21.61 2.95
CA ALA A 40 16.23 -20.44 2.61
C ALA A 40 15.49 -19.11 2.85
N GLY A 41 14.18 -19.03 2.51
CA GLY A 41 13.42 -17.79 2.60
C GLY A 41 13.30 -17.19 4.02
N PRO A 42 12.89 -17.97 5.03
CA PRO A 42 12.94 -17.55 6.43
C PRO A 42 14.33 -17.15 6.91
N LEU A 43 15.39 -17.90 6.55
CA LEU A 43 16.75 -17.58 6.96
C LEU A 43 17.24 -16.27 6.34
N THR A 44 16.98 -16.03 5.04
CA THR A 44 17.27 -14.74 4.40
C THR A 44 16.50 -13.59 5.05
N LEU A 45 15.24 -13.80 5.46
CA LEU A 45 14.50 -12.80 6.23
C LEU A 45 15.15 -12.53 7.58
N THR A 46 15.49 -13.54 8.38
CA THR A 46 16.16 -13.37 9.68
C THR A 46 17.48 -12.61 9.54
N VAL A 47 18.30 -12.93 8.52
CA VAL A 47 19.55 -12.22 8.24
C VAL A 47 19.29 -10.76 7.85
N ILE A 48 18.29 -10.47 7.01
CA ILE A 48 17.92 -9.10 6.64
C ILE A 48 17.39 -8.31 7.85
N ILE A 49 16.56 -8.91 8.71
CA ILE A 49 16.10 -8.28 9.96
C ILE A 49 17.30 -7.95 10.86
N GLY A 50 18.21 -8.90 11.08
CA GLY A 50 19.38 -8.70 11.93
C GLY A 50 20.31 -7.60 11.42
N LEU A 51 20.55 -7.55 10.11
CA LEU A 51 21.38 -6.51 9.47
C LEU A 51 20.71 -5.13 9.52
N ILE A 52 19.39 -5.04 9.34
CA ILE A 52 18.63 -3.79 9.53
C ILE A 52 18.65 -3.36 11.01
N TRP A 53 18.44 -4.29 11.93
CA TRP A 53 18.37 -4.00 13.36
C TRP A 53 19.70 -3.48 13.90
N VAL A 54 20.79 -4.24 13.68
CA VAL A 54 22.12 -3.91 14.21
C VAL A 54 22.78 -2.78 13.42
N GLY A 55 22.65 -2.76 12.09
CA GLY A 55 23.33 -1.80 11.23
C GLY A 55 22.63 -0.45 11.06
N PHE A 56 21.32 -0.35 11.33
CA PHE A 56 20.55 0.86 11.05
C PHE A 56 19.62 1.31 12.17
N VAL A 57 18.92 0.40 12.87
CA VAL A 57 17.89 0.79 13.85
C VAL A 57 18.48 1.05 15.22
N ALA A 58 19.07 0.03 15.86
CA ALA A 58 19.59 0.10 17.22
C ALA A 58 20.65 1.19 17.51
N PRO A 59 21.45 1.69 16.53
CA PRO A 59 22.38 2.79 16.78
C PRO A 59 21.76 4.20 16.93
N ILE A 60 20.45 4.38 16.72
CA ILE A 60 19.82 5.70 16.58
C ILE A 60 18.76 5.93 17.66
N ALA A 61 18.67 7.17 18.17
CA ALA A 61 17.63 7.58 19.09
C ALA A 61 16.25 7.60 18.41
N HIS A 62 15.26 6.94 19.01
CA HIS A 62 13.96 6.66 18.40
C HIS A 62 12.98 7.85 18.56
N PHE A 63 13.24 8.94 17.82
CA PHE A 63 12.63 10.25 18.07
C PHE A 63 11.08 10.31 18.08
N ASP A 64 10.37 9.64 17.17
CA ASP A 64 8.88 9.65 17.13
C ASP A 64 8.29 8.86 18.31
N ILE A 65 8.85 7.69 18.67
CA ILE A 65 8.33 6.89 19.79
C ILE A 65 8.56 7.60 21.13
N ASP A 66 9.66 8.35 21.29
CA ASP A 66 9.84 9.20 22.48
C ASP A 66 8.75 10.27 22.63
N VAL A 67 8.17 10.77 21.53
CA VAL A 67 7.00 11.68 21.58
C VAL A 67 5.77 10.92 22.09
N PHE A 68 5.50 9.73 21.55
CA PHE A 68 4.34 8.93 21.96
C PHE A 68 4.45 8.41 23.40
N LEU A 69 5.63 7.99 23.85
CA LEU A 69 5.86 7.51 25.22
C LEU A 69 5.75 8.65 26.24
N ARG A 70 6.26 9.85 25.94
CA ARG A 70 6.05 11.04 26.79
C ARG A 70 4.58 11.44 26.86
N ALA A 71 3.85 11.40 25.75
CA ALA A 71 2.41 11.65 25.74
C ALA A 71 1.62 10.58 26.52
N GLY A 72 2.02 9.32 26.44
CA GLY A 72 1.47 8.21 27.23
C GLY A 72 1.72 8.39 28.73
N ALA A 73 2.94 8.73 29.13
CA ALA A 73 3.28 9.01 30.52
C ALA A 73 2.49 10.22 31.05
N ALA A 74 2.51 11.35 30.33
CA ALA A 74 1.77 12.56 30.69
C ALA A 74 0.29 12.29 30.95
N VAL A 75 -0.39 11.57 30.04
CA VAL A 75 -1.82 11.21 30.22
C VAL A 75 -2.04 10.20 31.36
N GLY A 76 -1.08 9.30 31.61
CA GLY A 76 -1.10 8.43 32.79
C GLY A 76 -1.02 9.21 34.11
N ASP A 77 -0.20 10.26 34.14
CA ASP A 77 -0.01 11.17 35.28
C ASP A 77 -1.06 12.32 35.33
N GLY A 78 -2.10 12.26 34.49
CA GLY A 78 -3.19 13.25 34.43
C GLY A 78 -2.80 14.63 33.88
N GLN A 79 -1.67 14.72 33.18
CA GLN A 79 -1.13 15.94 32.58
C GLN A 79 -1.56 16.10 31.11
N ASP A 80 -1.36 17.31 30.57
CA ASP A 80 -1.56 17.59 29.15
C ASP A 80 -0.40 17.00 28.30
N PRO A 81 -0.67 16.13 27.30
CA PRO A 81 0.37 15.65 26.39
C PRO A 81 0.78 16.69 25.32
N TYR A 82 0.05 17.78 25.16
CA TYR A 82 0.30 18.79 24.13
C TYR A 82 1.28 19.87 24.59
N PRO A 83 2.14 20.40 23.70
CA PRO A 83 2.92 21.60 23.99
C PRO A 83 2.01 22.84 24.11
N PRO A 84 2.45 23.90 24.81
CA PRO A 84 1.72 25.17 24.86
C PRO A 84 1.42 25.71 23.45
N PRO A 85 0.14 25.99 23.11
CA PRO A 85 -0.21 26.45 21.77
C PRO A 85 0.46 27.78 21.39
N GLY A 86 1.16 27.79 20.25
CA GLY A 86 1.81 28.98 19.69
C GLY A 86 3.26 29.20 20.12
N THR A 87 3.86 28.31 20.90
CA THR A 87 5.29 28.38 21.28
C THR A 87 6.18 27.51 20.37
N PRO A 88 7.52 27.70 20.35
CA PRO A 88 8.43 26.96 19.47
C PRO A 88 8.41 25.44 19.66
N GLU A 89 8.03 24.96 20.84
CA GLU A 89 7.88 23.54 21.15
C GLU A 89 6.94 22.83 20.17
N VAL A 90 5.91 23.52 19.66
CA VAL A 90 4.93 23.00 18.68
C VAL A 90 5.59 22.45 17.42
N TYR A 91 6.66 23.08 16.93
CA TYR A 91 7.38 22.73 15.70
C TYR A 91 8.83 22.35 15.98
N SER A 92 9.08 21.77 17.15
CA SER A 92 10.39 21.27 17.58
C SER A 92 10.78 19.90 16.97
N GLY A 93 9.93 19.31 16.12
CA GLY A 93 9.97 17.88 15.78
C GLY A 93 9.57 16.92 16.91
N PHE A 94 9.52 17.39 18.18
CA PHE A 94 9.30 16.55 19.37
C PHE A 94 7.91 16.73 20.03
N ALA A 95 7.00 17.48 19.40
CA ALA A 95 5.64 17.70 19.90
C ALA A 95 4.70 16.52 19.61
N PHE A 96 3.87 16.15 20.59
CA PHE A 96 2.75 15.25 20.36
C PHE A 96 1.65 15.99 19.60
N VAL A 97 1.60 15.80 18.27
CA VAL A 97 0.66 16.50 17.37
C VAL A 97 -0.50 15.62 16.89
N TYR A 98 -0.74 14.49 17.56
CA TYR A 98 -1.76 13.51 17.18
C TYR A 98 -3.09 13.79 17.93
N PRO A 99 -4.26 13.34 17.42
CA PRO A 99 -5.53 13.49 18.13
C PRO A 99 -5.52 12.73 19.45
N TYR A 100 -6.11 13.31 20.50
CA TYR A 100 -5.84 12.94 21.91
C TYR A 100 -5.90 11.44 22.23
N LEU A 101 -6.90 10.70 21.72
CA LEU A 101 -7.06 9.28 22.01
C LEU A 101 -5.95 8.39 21.42
N MET A 102 -5.05 8.95 20.59
CA MET A 102 -3.83 8.27 20.12
C MET A 102 -2.72 8.20 21.17
N SER A 103 -2.81 8.93 22.29
CA SER A 103 -1.90 8.77 23.44
C SER A 103 -2.25 7.53 24.29
N LEU A 104 -3.54 7.17 24.38
CA LEU A 104 -4.05 6.12 25.27
C LEU A 104 -3.41 4.74 25.06
N PRO A 105 -3.11 4.26 23.84
CA PRO A 105 -2.38 3.01 23.64
C PRO A 105 -0.94 3.03 24.18
N PHE A 106 -0.37 4.22 24.39
CA PHE A 106 0.99 4.39 24.90
C PHE A 106 1.05 4.53 26.42
N VAL A 107 -0.03 4.89 27.11
CA VAL A 107 -0.12 4.93 28.59
C VAL A 107 0.38 3.63 29.25
N PRO A 108 -0.09 2.41 28.87
CA PRO A 108 0.43 1.17 29.43
C PRO A 108 1.81 0.77 28.88
N LEU A 109 2.25 1.36 27.76
CA LEU A 109 3.52 1.05 27.10
C LEU A 109 4.67 1.87 27.69
N SER A 110 4.46 3.15 28.02
CA SER A 110 5.44 4.02 28.70
C SER A 110 5.78 3.56 30.12
N ALA A 111 4.95 2.70 30.72
CA ALA A 111 5.24 2.04 31.99
C ALA A 111 6.18 0.81 31.85
N LEU A 112 6.54 0.37 30.64
CA LEU A 112 7.38 -0.81 30.41
C LEU A 112 8.87 -0.45 30.28
N PRO A 113 9.80 -1.22 30.88
CA PRO A 113 11.22 -1.10 30.59
C PRO A 113 11.49 -1.51 29.13
N GLY A 114 12.19 -0.67 28.36
CA GLY A 114 12.44 -0.89 26.93
C GLY A 114 11.20 -0.74 26.04
N ALA A 115 10.27 0.15 26.43
CA ALA A 115 9.04 0.45 25.70
C ALA A 115 9.24 0.77 24.21
N ASP A 116 10.34 1.46 23.87
CA ASP A 116 10.76 1.76 22.49
C ASP A 116 11.07 0.47 21.71
N THR A 117 11.89 -0.41 22.29
CA THR A 117 12.28 -1.71 21.74
C THR A 117 11.05 -2.61 21.54
N VAL A 118 10.10 -2.59 22.49
CA VAL A 118 8.80 -3.27 22.37
C VAL A 118 7.98 -2.69 21.22
N PHE A 119 7.89 -1.37 21.09
CA PHE A 119 7.16 -0.73 20.00
C PHE A 119 7.74 -1.03 18.62
N ILE A 120 9.07 -1.04 18.49
CA ILE A 120 9.76 -1.34 17.23
C ILE A 120 9.60 -2.83 16.88
N ALA A 121 9.66 -3.73 17.86
CA ALA A 121 9.36 -5.15 17.66
C ALA A 121 7.90 -5.36 17.20
N LEU A 122 6.92 -4.67 17.80
CA LEU A 122 5.52 -4.65 17.35
C LEU A 122 5.38 -4.07 15.94
N SER A 123 6.17 -3.06 15.59
CA SER A 123 6.19 -2.46 14.24
C SER A 123 6.76 -3.44 13.19
N VAL A 124 7.85 -4.14 13.49
CA VAL A 124 8.37 -5.23 12.63
C VAL A 124 7.33 -6.35 12.49
N ALA A 125 6.67 -6.74 13.57
CA ALA A 125 5.57 -7.72 13.52
C ALA A 125 4.39 -7.22 12.66
N ALA A 126 4.06 -5.92 12.70
CA ALA A 126 3.02 -5.32 11.87
C ALA A 126 3.38 -5.33 10.37
N LEU A 127 4.64 -5.07 10.00
CA LEU A 127 5.13 -5.21 8.62
C LEU A 127 4.98 -6.66 8.12
N PHE A 128 5.30 -7.64 8.95
CA PHE A 128 5.11 -9.06 8.64
C PHE A 128 3.64 -9.46 8.53
N ALA A 129 2.80 -9.01 9.47
CA ALA A 129 1.35 -9.24 9.44
C ALA A 129 0.72 -8.63 8.18
N ALA A 130 1.12 -7.42 7.80
CA ALA A 130 0.67 -6.75 6.58
C ALA A 130 1.07 -7.54 5.32
N CYS A 131 2.34 -7.97 5.22
CA CYS A 131 2.80 -8.81 4.12
C CYS A 131 2.02 -10.15 4.07
N ARG A 132 1.85 -10.82 5.21
CA ARG A 132 1.13 -12.09 5.31
C ARG A 132 -0.35 -11.97 4.95
N LEU A 133 -0.99 -10.87 5.36
CA LEU A 133 -2.38 -10.50 5.04
C LEU A 133 -2.55 -10.13 3.56
N ALA A 134 -1.55 -9.46 2.96
CA ALA A 134 -1.48 -9.21 1.53
C ALA A 134 -1.28 -10.49 0.69
N ARG A 135 -1.04 -11.66 1.30
CA ARG A 135 -0.58 -12.91 0.64
C ARG A 135 0.74 -12.68 -0.12
N ALA A 136 1.65 -11.94 0.50
CA ALA A 136 3.01 -11.75 0.05
C ALA A 136 3.86 -13.01 0.29
N GLY A 137 4.86 -13.23 -0.57
CA GLY A 137 5.92 -14.21 -0.34
C GLY A 137 7.12 -13.56 0.36
N TRP A 138 8.02 -14.36 0.92
CA TRP A 138 9.17 -13.89 1.70
C TRP A 138 10.02 -12.83 0.98
N TRP A 139 10.21 -12.96 -0.34
CA TRP A 139 10.94 -11.98 -1.16
C TRP A 139 10.29 -10.59 -1.16
N THR A 140 8.96 -10.53 -1.18
CA THR A 140 8.23 -9.27 -1.04
C THR A 140 8.42 -8.71 0.36
N SER A 141 8.30 -9.54 1.42
CA SER A 141 8.50 -9.08 2.80
C SER A 141 9.89 -8.48 2.99
N ALA A 142 10.92 -9.13 2.44
CA ALA A 142 12.29 -8.63 2.41
C ALA A 142 12.42 -7.29 1.65
N LEU A 143 11.76 -7.15 0.50
CA LEU A 143 11.73 -5.87 -0.25
C LEU A 143 11.00 -4.75 0.50
N VAL A 144 9.97 -5.06 1.30
CA VAL A 144 9.31 -4.06 2.16
C VAL A 144 10.25 -3.64 3.30
N LEU A 145 10.82 -4.61 4.02
CA LEU A 145 11.75 -4.34 5.13
C LEU A 145 12.99 -3.58 4.68
N GLY A 146 13.58 -3.98 3.55
CA GLY A 146 14.77 -3.37 2.96
C GLY A 146 14.55 -2.08 2.17
N ALA A 147 13.35 -1.50 2.17
CA ALA A 147 13.12 -0.16 1.62
C ALA A 147 13.54 0.90 2.65
N SER A 148 14.28 1.94 2.25
CA SER A 148 14.86 2.90 3.20
C SER A 148 13.77 3.61 4.01
N CYS A 149 12.66 4.01 3.39
CA CYS A 149 11.50 4.58 4.08
C CYS A 149 10.90 3.67 5.17
N THR A 150 11.04 2.34 5.05
CA THR A 150 10.66 1.40 6.12
C THR A 150 11.68 1.41 7.25
N ILE A 151 12.98 1.39 6.90
CA ILE A 151 14.08 1.42 7.86
C ILE A 151 14.05 2.72 8.65
N THR A 152 13.91 3.88 8.00
CA THR A 152 13.69 5.18 8.64
C THR A 152 12.43 5.18 9.50
N GLY A 153 11.35 4.54 9.05
CA GLY A 153 10.12 4.41 9.84
C GLY A 153 10.31 3.61 11.14
N LEU A 154 11.26 2.67 11.17
CA LEU A 154 11.66 1.90 12.35
C LEU A 154 12.69 2.65 13.21
N GLN A 155 13.71 3.25 12.60
CA GLN A 155 14.71 4.13 13.25
C GLN A 155 14.07 5.25 14.07
N MET A 156 12.99 5.83 13.56
CA MET A 156 12.26 6.89 14.26
C MET A 156 11.27 6.33 15.30
N GLY A 157 10.82 5.07 15.18
CA GLY A 157 9.74 4.51 16.00
C GLY A 157 8.34 5.02 15.59
N THR A 158 8.08 5.15 14.28
CA THR A 158 6.84 5.79 13.77
C THR A 158 5.65 4.82 13.69
N LEU A 159 4.42 5.37 13.74
CA LEU A 159 3.18 4.61 13.49
C LEU A 159 3.07 3.97 12.09
N ASN A 160 3.98 4.24 11.15
CA ASN A 160 3.77 3.91 9.74
C ASN A 160 3.75 2.41 9.43
N ALA A 161 4.38 1.57 10.24
CA ALA A 161 4.22 0.12 10.14
C ALA A 161 2.77 -0.33 10.45
N LEU A 162 2.15 0.28 11.45
CA LEU A 162 0.76 0.04 11.84
C LEU A 162 -0.23 0.64 10.82
N LEU A 163 0.06 1.83 10.28
CA LEU A 163 -0.73 2.43 9.19
C LEU A 163 -0.64 1.60 7.89
N PHE A 164 0.53 1.04 7.56
CA PHE A 164 0.69 0.12 6.44
C PHE A 164 -0.13 -1.17 6.63
N LEU A 165 -0.09 -1.77 7.82
CA LEU A 165 -0.95 -2.89 8.20
C LEU A 165 -2.43 -2.52 8.07
N GLY A 166 -2.85 -1.36 8.58
CA GLY A 166 -4.20 -0.85 8.48
C GLY A 166 -4.66 -0.66 7.03
N LEU A 167 -3.83 -0.10 6.14
CA LEU A 167 -4.15 0.06 4.72
C LEU A 167 -4.30 -1.30 4.01
N VAL A 168 -3.44 -2.29 4.32
CA VAL A 168 -3.59 -3.65 3.77
C VAL A 168 -4.82 -4.35 4.35
N ALA A 169 -5.11 -4.20 5.63
CA ALA A 169 -6.30 -4.73 6.29
C ALA A 169 -7.58 -4.12 5.69
N LEU A 170 -7.61 -2.81 5.49
CA LEU A 170 -8.69 -2.10 4.81
C LEU A 170 -8.90 -2.62 3.38
N TRP A 171 -7.84 -2.85 2.59
CA TRP A 171 -7.96 -3.45 1.26
C TRP A 171 -8.54 -4.87 1.29
N ARG A 172 -8.34 -5.64 2.37
CA ARG A 172 -8.93 -6.97 2.56
C ARG A 172 -10.35 -6.94 3.11
N LEU A 173 -10.64 -6.05 4.05
CA LEU A 173 -11.94 -5.88 4.70
C LEU A 173 -12.89 -4.98 3.90
N ARG A 174 -12.46 -4.38 2.78
CA ARG A 174 -13.22 -3.45 1.94
C ARG A 174 -14.68 -3.86 1.65
N ASP A 175 -14.95 -5.15 1.56
CA ASP A 175 -16.27 -5.71 1.22
C ASP A 175 -17.10 -6.09 2.47
N THR A 176 -16.56 -5.91 3.69
CA THR A 176 -17.26 -6.00 4.98
C THR A 176 -17.49 -4.58 5.57
N PRO A 177 -18.73 -4.05 5.58
CA PRO A 177 -18.96 -2.62 5.86
C PRO A 177 -18.44 -2.11 7.22
N VAL A 178 -18.64 -2.87 8.30
CA VAL A 178 -18.19 -2.48 9.65
C VAL A 178 -16.67 -2.53 9.74
N GLY A 179 -16.04 -3.61 9.25
CA GLY A 179 -14.58 -3.79 9.29
C GLY A 179 -13.83 -2.75 8.46
N ALA A 180 -14.28 -2.50 7.22
CA ALA A 180 -13.75 -1.41 6.40
C ALA A 180 -13.97 -0.03 7.03
N GLY A 181 -15.15 0.21 7.61
CA GLY A 181 -15.47 1.48 8.27
C GLY A 181 -14.56 1.76 9.47
N ALA A 182 -14.46 0.81 10.40
CA ALA A 182 -13.65 0.93 11.61
C ALA A 182 -12.15 1.10 11.30
N VAL A 183 -11.59 0.31 10.37
CA VAL A 183 -10.18 0.43 9.99
C VAL A 183 -9.91 1.74 9.24
N ALA A 184 -10.82 2.21 8.37
CA ALA A 184 -10.68 3.52 7.74
C ALA A 184 -10.75 4.67 8.76
N ALA A 185 -11.63 4.59 9.76
CA ALA A 185 -11.70 5.56 10.83
C ALA A 185 -10.42 5.59 11.68
N LEU A 186 -9.93 4.42 12.10
CA LEU A 186 -8.70 4.32 12.89
C LEU A 186 -7.48 4.87 12.11
N LEU A 187 -7.35 4.55 10.82
CA LEU A 187 -6.29 5.09 9.95
C LEU A 187 -6.31 6.62 9.90
N VAL A 188 -7.47 7.21 9.66
CA VAL A 188 -7.64 8.67 9.55
C VAL A 188 -7.41 9.34 10.91
N TYR A 189 -7.93 8.79 12.00
CA TYR A 189 -7.73 9.34 13.35
C TYR A 189 -6.26 9.23 13.80
N SER A 190 -5.58 8.14 13.44
CA SER A 190 -4.14 7.96 13.68
C SER A 190 -3.26 8.94 12.89
N LYS A 191 -3.70 9.36 11.68
CA LYS A 191 -2.96 10.28 10.83
C LYS A 191 -3.88 11.02 9.86
N LEU A 192 -4.30 12.23 10.24
CA LEU A 192 -5.40 12.99 9.61
C LEU A 192 -5.29 13.17 8.08
N PHE A 193 -4.08 13.25 7.53
CA PHE A 193 -3.88 13.39 6.08
C PHE A 193 -4.42 12.19 5.27
N LEU A 194 -4.65 11.02 5.91
CA LEU A 194 -5.24 9.84 5.28
C LEU A 194 -6.75 9.97 5.00
N LEU A 195 -7.41 11.08 5.34
CA LEU A 195 -8.84 11.32 5.07
C LEU A 195 -9.32 10.94 3.64
N PRO A 196 -8.55 11.15 2.55
CA PRO A 196 -8.95 10.70 1.20
C PRO A 196 -9.19 9.20 1.05
N VAL A 197 -8.70 8.36 1.97
CA VAL A 197 -8.97 6.91 1.98
C VAL A 197 -10.47 6.60 2.22
N VAL A 198 -11.20 7.48 2.93
CA VAL A 198 -12.67 7.37 3.06
C VAL A 198 -13.36 7.63 1.72
N LEU A 199 -12.80 8.52 0.88
CA LEU A 199 -13.33 8.78 -0.46
C LEU A 199 -13.23 7.55 -1.37
N TRP A 200 -12.25 6.66 -1.21
CA TRP A 200 -12.19 5.41 -1.98
C TRP A 200 -13.37 4.48 -1.68
N LEU A 201 -13.84 4.43 -0.44
CA LEU A 201 -15.08 3.69 -0.09
C LEU A 201 -16.28 4.28 -0.84
N VAL A 202 -16.42 5.61 -0.88
CA VAL A 202 -17.49 6.29 -1.63
C VAL A 202 -17.38 6.04 -3.14
N LEU A 203 -16.20 6.28 -3.71
CA LEU A 203 -15.91 6.17 -5.16
C LEU A 203 -16.07 4.74 -5.70
N THR A 204 -15.81 3.72 -4.88
CA THR A 204 -16.03 2.30 -5.23
C THR A 204 -17.43 1.77 -4.85
N ARG A 205 -18.36 2.69 -4.52
CA ARG A 205 -19.77 2.43 -4.17
C ARG A 205 -19.97 1.59 -2.89
N ARG A 206 -19.03 1.65 -1.95
CA ARG A 206 -19.08 1.03 -0.61
C ARG A 206 -19.68 2.00 0.42
N SER A 207 -20.83 2.60 0.11
CA SER A 207 -21.44 3.69 0.90
C SER A 207 -21.71 3.31 2.37
N ARG A 208 -22.12 2.07 2.66
CA ARG A 208 -22.28 1.58 4.04
C ARG A 208 -20.96 1.62 4.82
N ALA A 209 -19.84 1.24 4.21
CA ALA A 209 -18.52 1.30 4.84
C ALA A 209 -18.06 2.75 5.09
N ALA A 210 -18.32 3.65 4.13
CA ALA A 210 -18.06 5.08 4.31
C ALA A 210 -18.91 5.67 5.45
N GLY A 211 -20.18 5.27 5.57
CA GLY A 211 -21.05 5.66 6.69
C GLY A 211 -20.51 5.20 8.04
N TYR A 212 -20.07 3.94 8.16
CA TYR A 212 -19.41 3.45 9.37
C TYR A 212 -18.09 4.18 9.67
N ALA A 213 -17.29 4.53 8.64
CA ALA A 213 -16.06 5.31 8.83
C ALA A 213 -16.36 6.73 9.36
N VAL A 214 -17.35 7.42 8.79
CA VAL A 214 -17.76 8.76 9.24
C VAL A 214 -18.35 8.72 10.65
N ALA A 215 -19.20 7.74 10.97
CA ALA A 215 -19.78 7.59 12.31
C ALA A 215 -18.71 7.26 13.38
N ALA A 216 -17.76 6.37 13.06
CA ALA A 216 -16.66 6.05 13.97
C ALA A 216 -15.68 7.22 14.14
N LEU A 217 -15.39 7.99 13.09
CA LEU A 217 -14.61 9.23 13.20
C LEU A 217 -15.33 10.27 14.06
N ALA A 218 -16.63 10.49 13.84
CA ALA A 218 -17.42 11.42 14.65
C ALA A 218 -17.43 11.00 16.14
N ALA A 219 -17.52 9.71 16.44
CA ALA A 219 -17.40 9.19 17.80
C ALA A 219 -15.99 9.41 18.39
N LEU A 220 -14.92 9.10 17.66
CA LEU A 220 -13.54 9.32 18.12
C LEU A 220 -13.21 10.80 18.34
N PHE A 221 -13.76 11.71 17.52
CA PHE A 221 -13.61 13.15 17.73
C PHE A 221 -14.50 13.68 18.86
N ALA A 222 -15.73 13.19 19.03
CA ALA A 222 -16.59 13.59 20.15
C ALA A 222 -16.03 13.13 21.50
N VAL A 223 -15.55 11.89 21.59
CA VAL A 223 -14.83 11.39 22.77
C VAL A 223 -13.51 12.15 22.94
N GLY A 224 -12.81 12.49 21.85
CA GLY A 224 -11.65 13.37 21.87
C GLY A 224 -11.93 14.74 22.50
N GLU A 225 -12.95 15.46 22.07
CA GLU A 225 -13.33 16.78 22.60
C GLU A 225 -13.81 16.73 24.07
N ILE A 226 -14.29 15.58 24.55
CA ILE A 226 -14.72 15.39 25.95
C ILE A 226 -13.52 15.16 26.90
N TYR A 227 -12.47 14.46 26.45
CA TYR A 227 -11.33 14.08 27.31
C TYR A 227 -10.03 14.84 27.02
N SER A 228 -9.91 15.51 25.87
CA SER A 228 -8.73 16.30 25.52
C SER A 228 -8.67 17.59 26.34
N PRO A 229 -7.52 17.93 26.96
CA PRO A 229 -7.31 19.24 27.58
C PRO A 229 -7.32 20.38 26.55
N VAL A 230 -6.98 20.09 25.30
CA VAL A 230 -6.98 21.04 24.18
C VAL A 230 -8.20 20.82 23.29
N ARG A 231 -9.04 21.85 23.16
CA ARG A 231 -10.21 21.89 22.25
C ARG A 231 -9.80 21.72 20.78
N ALA A 232 -10.66 21.11 19.97
CA ALA A 232 -10.43 20.84 18.55
C ALA A 232 -10.06 22.07 17.71
N GLY A 233 -10.55 23.27 18.06
CA GLY A 233 -10.15 24.52 17.41
C GLY A 233 -8.67 24.84 17.63
N THR A 234 -8.25 24.91 18.90
CA THR A 234 -6.86 25.16 19.29
C THR A 234 -5.90 24.08 18.80
N TYR A 235 -6.35 22.82 18.77
CA TYR A 235 -5.61 21.71 18.15
C TYR A 235 -5.45 21.90 16.62
N ALA A 236 -6.49 22.38 15.92
CA ALA A 236 -6.40 22.70 14.50
C ALA A 236 -5.49 23.91 14.22
N ASP A 237 -5.49 24.92 15.08
CA ASP A 237 -4.57 26.07 15.01
C ASP A 237 -3.11 25.63 15.23
N MET A 238 -2.86 24.75 16.21
CA MET A 238 -1.54 24.14 16.46
C MET A 238 -1.04 23.34 15.25
N LEU A 239 -1.89 22.51 14.65
CA LEU A 239 -1.58 21.85 13.37
C LEU A 239 -1.35 22.86 12.24
N GLY A 240 -2.05 24.00 12.26
CA GLY A 240 -1.87 25.10 11.32
C GLY A 240 -0.55 25.84 11.48
N VAL A 241 0.02 25.91 12.69
CA VAL A 241 1.40 26.39 12.95
C VAL A 241 2.40 25.37 12.42
N LEU A 242 2.33 24.12 12.90
CA LEU A 242 3.19 23.02 12.47
C LEU A 242 3.27 22.91 10.94
N ALA A 243 2.12 23.00 10.25
CA ALA A 243 2.00 22.93 8.79
C ALA A 243 2.58 24.11 8.02
N ARG A 244 3.01 25.20 8.67
CA ARG A 244 3.77 26.29 8.05
C ARG A 244 5.27 26.13 8.27
N GLU A 245 5.68 25.81 9.49
CA GLU A 245 7.10 25.77 9.86
C GLU A 245 7.78 24.48 9.34
N GLU A 246 7.11 23.32 9.41
CA GLU A 246 7.67 22.00 9.00
C GLU A 246 7.50 21.71 7.49
N ALA A 247 6.63 22.43 6.79
CA ALA A 247 6.33 22.14 5.39
C ALA A 247 7.53 22.35 4.43
N PRO A 248 8.34 23.43 4.52
CA PRO A 248 9.53 23.64 3.69
C PRO A 248 10.57 22.52 3.72
N ASP A 249 10.68 21.81 4.84
CA ASP A 249 11.65 20.73 5.08
C ASP A 249 11.08 19.33 4.82
N GLY A 250 9.77 19.22 4.61
CA GLY A 250 9.09 17.99 4.23
C GLY A 250 9.17 17.67 2.73
N LEU A 251 9.01 16.39 2.40
CA LEU A 251 8.93 15.87 1.03
C LEU A 251 7.56 16.16 0.34
N SER A 252 6.84 17.19 0.77
CA SER A 252 5.47 17.45 0.32
C SER A 252 5.44 18.36 -0.91
N LEU A 253 4.37 18.29 -1.70
CA LEU A 253 4.14 19.26 -2.78
C LEU A 253 3.90 20.67 -2.21
N THR A 254 3.41 20.80 -0.98
CA THR A 254 3.26 22.09 -0.30
C THR A 254 4.63 22.72 -0.02
N GLY A 255 5.56 21.95 0.56
CA GLY A 255 6.94 22.37 0.80
C GLY A 255 7.69 22.74 -0.46
N LEU A 256 7.61 21.88 -1.49
CA LEU A 256 8.20 22.15 -2.80
C LEU A 256 7.73 23.47 -3.42
N LEU A 257 6.46 23.83 -3.24
CA LEU A 257 5.87 25.08 -3.73
C LEU A 257 6.23 26.28 -2.83
N MET A 258 6.34 26.08 -1.51
CA MET A 258 6.85 27.12 -0.60
C MET A 258 8.32 27.47 -0.91
N ASN A 259 9.13 26.47 -1.25
CA ASN A 259 10.52 26.63 -1.66
C ASN A 259 10.68 27.30 -3.05
N THR A 260 9.59 27.48 -3.83
CA THR A 260 9.56 28.38 -5.00
C THR A 260 9.01 29.79 -4.67
N GLY A 261 8.99 30.19 -3.40
CA GLY A 261 8.54 31.50 -2.94
C GLY A 261 7.02 31.69 -2.83
N LEU A 262 6.20 30.62 -2.92
CA LEU A 262 4.75 30.75 -2.76
C LEU A 262 4.36 30.73 -1.27
N GLY A 263 3.56 31.70 -0.84
CA GLY A 263 3.02 31.73 0.52
C GLY A 263 2.23 30.45 0.87
N ALA A 264 2.38 29.97 2.10
CA ALA A 264 1.92 28.64 2.55
C ALA A 264 0.47 28.30 2.19
N GLY A 265 -0.46 29.27 2.31
CA GLY A 265 -1.86 29.08 1.93
C GLY A 265 -2.05 28.78 0.44
N THR A 266 -1.36 29.52 -0.43
CA THR A 266 -1.38 29.32 -1.89
C THR A 266 -0.74 27.99 -2.27
N ALA A 267 0.43 27.68 -1.69
CA ALA A 267 1.12 26.41 -1.90
C ALA A 267 0.25 25.20 -1.52
N ALA A 268 -0.37 25.24 -0.34
CA ALA A 268 -1.22 24.15 0.15
C ALA A 268 -2.51 23.98 -0.67
N TRP A 269 -3.13 25.07 -1.14
CA TRP A 269 -4.30 24.99 -2.04
C TRP A 269 -3.92 24.47 -3.44
N ALA A 270 -2.79 24.89 -4.00
CA ALA A 270 -2.28 24.36 -5.26
C ALA A 270 -1.95 22.86 -5.16
N ALA A 271 -1.32 22.41 -4.07
CA ALA A 271 -1.05 21.00 -3.80
C ALA A 271 -2.33 20.17 -3.70
N ARG A 272 -3.36 20.66 -2.98
CA ARG A 272 -4.69 20.02 -2.89
C ARG A 272 -5.40 19.97 -4.24
N ALA A 273 -5.33 21.04 -5.04
CA ALA A 273 -5.91 21.07 -6.38
C ALA A 273 -5.25 20.03 -7.31
N ALA A 274 -3.92 19.95 -7.31
CA ALA A 274 -3.17 18.93 -8.05
C ALA A 274 -3.55 17.50 -7.60
N ALA A 275 -3.63 17.26 -6.29
CA ALA A 275 -4.04 15.97 -5.72
C ALA A 275 -5.48 15.58 -6.09
N GLY A 276 -6.39 16.56 -6.17
CA GLY A 276 -7.78 16.38 -6.61
C GLY A 276 -7.90 16.05 -8.11
N LEU A 277 -7.19 16.79 -8.97
CA LEU A 277 -7.11 16.51 -10.41
C LEU A 277 -6.54 15.11 -10.70
N LEU A 278 -5.49 14.72 -9.94
CA LEU A 278 -4.87 13.39 -10.01
C LEU A 278 -5.87 12.28 -9.64
N LEU A 279 -6.66 12.47 -8.59
CA LEU A 279 -7.72 11.54 -8.18
C LEU A 279 -8.82 11.42 -9.25
N VAL A 280 -9.31 12.56 -9.77
CA VAL A 280 -10.34 12.59 -10.82
C VAL A 280 -9.86 11.88 -12.08
N GLY A 281 -8.62 12.12 -12.52
CA GLY A 281 -8.02 11.43 -13.67
C GLY A 281 -7.96 9.91 -13.46
N CYS A 282 -7.51 9.46 -12.29
CA CYS A 282 -7.49 8.04 -11.94
C CYS A 282 -8.90 7.42 -11.89
N VAL A 283 -9.90 8.14 -11.36
CA VAL A 283 -11.31 7.70 -11.34
C VAL A 283 -11.89 7.58 -12.76
N VAL A 284 -11.56 8.49 -13.68
CA VAL A 284 -11.99 8.40 -15.09
C VAL A 284 -11.37 7.19 -15.80
N VAL A 285 -10.11 6.86 -15.53
CA VAL A 285 -9.46 5.64 -16.06
C VAL A 285 -10.04 4.38 -15.41
N ALA A 286 -10.26 4.39 -14.09
CA ALA A 286 -10.84 3.28 -13.34
C ALA A 286 -12.27 2.94 -13.79
N ARG A 287 -13.11 3.94 -14.07
CA ARG A 287 -14.47 3.76 -14.61
C ARG A 287 -14.51 3.16 -16.01
N ARG A 288 -13.40 3.23 -16.76
CA ARG A 288 -13.21 2.57 -18.07
C ARG A 288 -12.50 1.21 -17.97
N SER A 289 -12.18 0.76 -16.76
CA SER A 289 -11.49 -0.50 -16.47
C SER A 289 -12.45 -1.51 -15.83
N GLY A 290 -12.12 -2.80 -15.91
CA GLY A 290 -12.87 -3.84 -15.19
C GLY A 290 -12.83 -3.62 -13.67
N ARG A 291 -13.95 -3.87 -12.96
CA ARG A 291 -14.16 -3.44 -11.55
C ARG A 291 -12.98 -3.73 -10.62
N ALA A 292 -12.44 -4.95 -10.61
CA ALA A 292 -11.34 -5.34 -9.72
C ALA A 292 -10.03 -4.56 -9.98
N ALA A 293 -9.80 -4.09 -11.21
CA ALA A 293 -8.67 -3.25 -11.57
C ALA A 293 -8.94 -1.76 -11.30
N GLY A 294 -10.18 -1.31 -11.49
CA GLY A 294 -10.63 0.03 -11.12
C GLY A 294 -10.54 0.30 -9.62
N ASP A 295 -11.02 -0.64 -8.80
CA ASP A 295 -10.96 -0.56 -7.32
C ASP A 295 -9.53 -0.37 -6.81
N GLY A 296 -8.55 -1.07 -7.39
CA GLY A 296 -7.13 -0.98 -7.02
C GLY A 296 -6.46 0.32 -7.48
N LEU A 297 -6.83 0.82 -8.66
CA LEU A 297 -6.37 2.13 -9.15
C LEU A 297 -6.92 3.28 -8.30
N ILE A 298 -8.21 3.24 -7.92
CA ILE A 298 -8.79 4.28 -7.04
C ILE A 298 -8.15 4.22 -5.65
N PHE A 299 -7.87 3.02 -5.11
CA PHE A 299 -7.17 2.88 -3.82
C PHE A 299 -5.78 3.54 -3.86
N ALA A 300 -5.00 3.23 -4.89
CA ALA A 300 -3.69 3.86 -5.13
C ALA A 300 -3.81 5.38 -5.28
N ALA A 301 -4.78 5.85 -6.05
CA ALA A 301 -5.04 7.27 -6.23
C ALA A 301 -5.36 7.96 -4.89
N THR A 302 -6.18 7.37 -4.01
CA THR A 302 -6.49 7.98 -2.71
C THR A 302 -5.31 8.03 -1.74
N VAL A 303 -4.44 7.02 -1.72
CA VAL A 303 -3.20 7.07 -0.90
C VAL A 303 -2.22 8.10 -1.45
N ALA A 304 -2.09 8.19 -2.78
CA ALA A 304 -1.30 9.24 -3.43
C ALA A 304 -1.88 10.65 -3.19
N THR A 305 -3.20 10.82 -3.26
CA THR A 305 -3.89 12.08 -2.94
C THR A 305 -3.65 12.48 -1.48
N ALA A 306 -3.69 11.52 -0.54
CA ALA A 306 -3.39 11.77 0.87
C ALA A 306 -1.98 12.33 1.08
N LEU A 307 -0.96 11.78 0.39
CA LEU A 307 0.41 12.29 0.46
C LEU A 307 0.55 13.65 -0.25
N VAL A 308 0.08 13.80 -1.49
CA VAL A 308 0.24 15.03 -2.29
C VAL A 308 -0.56 16.22 -1.74
N ALA A 309 -1.70 15.98 -1.07
CA ALA A 309 -2.50 17.03 -0.43
C ALA A 309 -2.05 17.38 1.00
N SER A 310 -1.11 16.64 1.59
CA SER A 310 -0.60 16.91 2.93
C SER A 310 0.35 18.13 2.92
N PRO A 311 0.32 19.01 3.94
CA PRO A 311 1.32 20.05 4.09
C PRO A 311 2.69 19.47 4.47
N ILE A 312 2.72 18.39 5.25
CA ILE A 312 3.95 17.74 5.74
C ILE A 312 3.95 16.29 5.26
N VAL A 313 5.06 15.85 4.65
CA VAL A 313 5.29 14.46 4.25
C VAL A 313 6.73 14.10 4.59
N TRP A 314 6.93 13.21 5.56
CA TRP A 314 8.28 12.72 5.86
C TRP A 314 8.67 11.52 5.00
N SER A 315 9.96 11.27 4.87
CA SER A 315 10.56 10.13 4.17
C SER A 315 9.87 8.79 4.43
N HIS A 316 9.65 8.49 5.71
CA HIS A 316 9.02 7.24 6.15
C HIS A 316 7.52 7.13 5.80
N TYR A 317 6.86 8.22 5.37
CA TYR A 317 5.47 8.19 4.88
C TYR A 317 5.35 7.47 3.51
N LEU A 318 6.44 7.36 2.75
CA LEU A 318 6.45 6.67 1.46
C LEU A 318 6.15 5.17 1.57
N LEU A 319 6.40 4.54 2.74
CA LEU A 319 5.98 3.16 3.04
C LEU A 319 4.48 2.92 2.78
N LEU A 320 3.63 3.93 2.96
CA LEU A 320 2.18 3.80 2.75
C LEU A 320 1.83 3.51 1.28
N LEU A 321 2.70 3.85 0.31
CA LEU A 321 2.57 3.49 -1.10
C LEU A 321 2.78 1.99 -1.39
N VAL A 322 3.39 1.24 -0.47
CA VAL A 322 3.52 -0.23 -0.59
C VAL A 322 2.15 -0.91 -0.54
N ALA A 323 1.20 -0.40 0.26
CA ALA A 323 -0.14 -0.99 0.37
C ALA A 323 -0.90 -1.03 -0.97
N PRO A 324 -1.00 0.07 -1.76
CA PRO A 324 -1.59 0.01 -3.09
C PRO A 324 -0.76 -0.77 -4.12
N LEU A 325 0.58 -0.81 -4.02
CA LEU A 325 1.39 -1.71 -4.85
C LEU A 325 1.01 -3.19 -4.61
N LEU A 326 0.83 -3.60 -3.36
CA LEU A 326 0.35 -4.93 -2.99
C LEU A 326 -1.10 -5.16 -3.44
N ALA A 327 -1.99 -4.17 -3.30
CA ALA A 327 -3.36 -4.24 -3.76
C ALA A 327 -3.46 -4.49 -5.27
N ILE A 328 -2.72 -3.74 -6.10
CA ILE A 328 -2.75 -3.88 -7.56
C ILE A 328 -2.05 -5.16 -8.03
N THR A 329 -0.93 -5.55 -7.40
CA THR A 329 -0.19 -6.76 -7.81
C THR A 329 -0.88 -8.06 -7.40
N ARG A 330 -1.59 -8.10 -6.25
CA ARG A 330 -2.14 -9.32 -5.63
C ARG A 330 -3.65 -9.32 -5.38
N GLY A 331 -4.36 -8.23 -5.67
CA GLY A 331 -5.81 -8.11 -5.41
C GLY A 331 -6.74 -8.81 -6.40
N SER A 332 -6.26 -9.15 -7.60
CA SER A 332 -7.04 -9.93 -8.58
C SER A 332 -6.99 -11.44 -8.25
N PRO A 333 -8.13 -12.17 -8.25
CA PRO A 333 -8.10 -13.62 -8.37
C PRO A 333 -7.39 -14.01 -9.68
N VAL A 334 -6.36 -14.85 -9.60
CA VAL A 334 -5.72 -15.46 -10.77
C VAL A 334 -6.41 -16.80 -11.03
N PRO A 335 -6.88 -17.09 -12.26
CA PRO A 335 -7.48 -18.38 -12.59
C PRO A 335 -6.51 -19.54 -12.31
N PRO A 336 -6.98 -20.67 -11.75
CA PRO A 336 -6.13 -21.84 -11.51
C PRO A 336 -5.59 -22.37 -12.84
N GLY A 337 -4.27 -22.28 -13.02
CA GLY A 337 -3.57 -22.69 -14.24
C GLY A 337 -2.52 -21.68 -14.69
N ASP A 338 -2.81 -20.38 -14.64
CA ASP A 338 -1.90 -19.34 -15.13
C ASP A 338 -0.79 -19.01 -14.11
N ARG A 339 0.15 -19.95 -13.96
CA ARG A 339 1.41 -19.75 -13.20
C ARG A 339 2.38 -18.78 -13.90
N ARG A 340 2.09 -18.32 -15.13
CA ARG A 340 2.85 -17.27 -15.83
C ARG A 340 2.33 -15.87 -15.47
N ALA A 341 1.15 -15.76 -14.85
CA ALA A 341 0.58 -14.49 -14.43
C ALA A 341 1.36 -13.79 -13.30
N ARG A 342 2.20 -12.83 -13.74
CA ARG A 342 2.71 -11.68 -12.95
C ARG A 342 3.76 -12.07 -11.88
N HIS A 343 4.98 -11.56 -12.04
CA HIS A 343 5.86 -11.33 -10.89
C HIS A 343 5.38 -10.08 -10.14
N PRO A 344 4.86 -10.20 -8.90
CA PRO A 344 4.40 -9.05 -8.11
C PRO A 344 5.58 -8.24 -7.56
N ASP A 345 6.79 -8.79 -7.57
CA ASP A 345 7.95 -8.23 -6.89
C ASP A 345 8.64 -7.11 -7.67
N ARG A 346 8.47 -6.99 -9.01
CA ARG A 346 9.17 -5.95 -9.80
C ARG A 346 8.81 -4.51 -9.43
N PRO A 347 7.52 -4.11 -9.33
CA PRO A 347 7.17 -2.75 -8.96
C PRO A 347 7.69 -2.41 -7.56
N LEU A 348 7.69 -3.40 -6.66
CA LEU A 348 8.23 -3.24 -5.32
C LEU A 348 9.77 -3.16 -5.34
N ALA A 349 10.48 -3.93 -6.16
CA ALA A 349 11.94 -3.84 -6.33
C ALA A 349 12.38 -2.46 -6.85
N VAL A 350 11.63 -1.88 -7.80
CA VAL A 350 11.83 -0.49 -8.26
C VAL A 350 11.54 0.50 -7.13
N PHE A 351 10.49 0.28 -6.34
CA PHE A 351 10.18 1.13 -5.17
C PHE A 351 11.26 1.04 -4.08
N THR A 352 11.72 -0.16 -3.73
CA THR A 352 12.80 -0.40 -2.77
C THR A 352 14.08 0.31 -3.22
N ALA A 353 14.56 0.06 -4.45
CA ALA A 353 15.75 0.73 -4.98
C ALA A 353 15.57 2.26 -5.07
N GLY A 354 14.42 2.71 -5.57
CA GLY A 354 14.09 4.13 -5.65
C GLY A 354 14.05 4.81 -4.28
N SER A 355 13.58 4.13 -3.23
CA SER A 355 13.54 4.70 -1.89
C SER A 355 14.94 5.06 -1.38
N TRP A 356 15.96 4.22 -1.62
CA TRP A 356 17.36 4.52 -1.24
C TRP A 356 18.00 5.66 -2.05
N LEU A 357 17.52 5.93 -3.27
CA LEU A 357 17.95 7.09 -4.07
C LEU A 357 17.24 8.38 -3.67
N LEU A 358 16.06 8.29 -3.04
CA LEU A 358 15.26 9.42 -2.57
C LEU A 358 15.55 9.78 -1.11
N VAL A 359 15.89 8.78 -0.30
CA VAL A 359 16.09 8.86 1.14
C VAL A 359 17.14 7.81 1.53
N THR A 360 18.30 8.28 1.98
CA THR A 360 19.21 7.47 2.80
C THR A 360 18.68 7.45 4.25
N PRO A 361 18.77 6.33 4.99
CA PRO A 361 18.46 6.32 6.42
C PRO A 361 19.32 7.34 7.19
N HIS A 362 18.86 7.77 8.37
CA HIS A 362 19.60 8.77 9.13
C HIS A 362 20.96 8.23 9.57
N LEU A 363 21.95 9.13 9.67
CA LEU A 363 23.33 8.88 10.10
C LEU A 363 24.12 7.81 9.33
N SER A 364 23.60 7.27 8.22
CA SER A 364 24.24 6.17 7.49
C SER A 364 25.63 6.51 6.97
N THR A 365 26.65 5.77 7.41
CA THR A 365 28.03 5.94 6.94
C THR A 365 28.20 5.39 5.52
N PRO A 366 29.24 5.82 4.77
CA PRO A 366 29.55 5.24 3.46
C PRO A 366 29.75 3.71 3.50
N ALA A 367 30.22 3.16 4.63
CA ALA A 367 30.36 1.72 4.81
C ALA A 367 29.01 1.01 4.95
N GLU A 368 28.07 1.56 5.73
CA GLU A 368 26.69 1.06 5.82
C GLU A 368 25.96 1.16 4.48
N LEU A 369 26.14 2.26 3.73
CA LEU A 369 25.54 2.41 2.40
C LEU A 369 26.08 1.36 1.40
N LEU A 370 27.38 1.05 1.44
CA LEU A 370 27.97 -0.03 0.65
C LEU A 370 27.46 -1.41 1.09
N ALA A 371 27.32 -1.65 2.40
CA ALA A 371 26.75 -2.90 2.92
C ALA A 371 25.28 -3.08 2.52
N ALA A 372 24.46 -2.04 2.68
CA ALA A 372 23.07 -2.03 2.21
C ALA A 372 22.98 -2.26 0.70
N ALA A 373 23.82 -1.60 -0.10
CA ALA A 373 23.88 -1.83 -1.54
C ALA A 373 24.22 -3.30 -1.87
N ALA A 374 25.18 -3.92 -1.18
CA ALA A 374 25.54 -5.32 -1.38
C ALA A 374 24.40 -6.29 -1.00
N ILE A 375 23.64 -6.01 0.06
CA ILE A 375 22.49 -6.80 0.51
C ILE A 375 21.29 -6.64 -0.44
N LEU A 376 21.04 -5.41 -0.90
CA LEU A 376 19.84 -5.05 -1.66
C LEU A 376 20.00 -5.24 -3.17
N ALA A 377 21.22 -5.16 -3.71
CA ALA A 377 21.49 -5.43 -5.12
C ALA A 377 20.90 -6.78 -5.60
N PRO A 378 21.17 -7.95 -4.96
CA PRO A 378 20.53 -9.20 -5.36
C PRO A 378 19.01 -9.20 -5.12
N LEU A 379 18.55 -8.56 -4.03
CA LEU A 379 17.14 -8.48 -3.66
C LEU A 379 16.29 -7.71 -4.69
N VAL A 380 16.87 -6.68 -5.29
CA VAL A 380 16.28 -5.84 -6.35
C VAL A 380 16.50 -6.46 -7.73
N ALA A 381 17.71 -6.93 -8.03
CA ALA A 381 18.09 -7.40 -9.36
C ALA A 381 17.32 -8.66 -9.78
N VAL A 382 17.14 -9.65 -8.90
CA VAL A 382 16.48 -10.92 -9.25
C VAL A 382 15.04 -10.72 -9.76
N PRO A 383 14.17 -9.90 -9.14
CA PRO A 383 12.90 -9.49 -9.73
C PRO A 383 13.01 -8.86 -11.12
N LEU A 384 13.96 -7.95 -11.31
CA LEU A 384 14.13 -7.18 -12.56
C LEU A 384 14.65 -8.06 -13.71
N LEU A 385 15.65 -8.91 -13.43
CA LEU A 385 16.32 -9.79 -14.41
C LEU A 385 15.48 -10.99 -14.86
N ARG A 386 14.45 -11.40 -14.10
CA ARG A 386 13.45 -12.37 -14.61
C ARG A 386 12.87 -11.84 -15.94
N PRO A 387 12.65 -12.66 -16.98
CA PRO A 387 12.11 -12.19 -18.25
C PRO A 387 10.70 -11.59 -18.08
N ALA A 388 10.40 -10.53 -18.82
CA ALA A 388 9.05 -9.98 -18.91
C ALA A 388 8.26 -10.69 -20.02
N PRO A 389 6.97 -11.02 -19.82
CA PRO A 389 6.11 -11.34 -20.96
C PRO A 389 6.05 -10.09 -21.87
N PRO A 390 6.16 -10.24 -23.20
CA PRO A 390 6.14 -9.09 -24.11
C PRO A 390 4.79 -8.36 -24.01
N VAL A 391 4.85 -7.07 -23.68
CA VAL A 391 3.66 -6.21 -23.59
C VAL A 391 3.54 -5.42 -24.89
N PRO A 392 2.49 -5.60 -25.70
CA PRO A 392 2.33 -4.84 -26.93
C PRO A 392 2.17 -3.33 -26.63
N PRO A 393 2.71 -2.44 -27.48
CA PRO A 393 2.74 -1.00 -27.23
C PRO A 393 1.35 -0.35 -27.41
N THR A 394 0.52 -0.40 -26.37
CA THR A 394 -0.83 0.16 -26.39
C THR A 394 -0.87 1.70 -26.43
N SER A 395 -1.97 2.28 -26.90
CA SER A 395 -2.20 3.74 -26.83
C SER A 395 -2.29 4.28 -25.39
N ALA A 396 -2.49 3.41 -24.40
CA ALA A 396 -2.36 3.74 -22.98
C ALA A 396 -0.88 3.90 -22.58
N ALA A 397 0.03 3.09 -23.13
CA ALA A 397 1.46 3.21 -22.86
C ALA A 397 2.02 4.58 -23.31
N ARG A 398 1.66 5.06 -24.51
CA ARG A 398 2.06 6.40 -25.02
C ARG A 398 1.55 7.52 -24.11
N ARG A 399 0.25 7.55 -23.78
CA ARG A 399 -0.34 8.55 -22.88
C ARG A 399 0.30 8.55 -21.49
N ALA A 400 0.57 7.37 -20.94
CA ALA A 400 1.30 7.21 -19.69
C ALA A 400 2.75 7.75 -19.76
N THR A 401 3.47 7.58 -20.88
CA THR A 401 4.79 8.20 -21.07
C THR A 401 4.71 9.72 -21.14
N LEU A 402 3.70 10.28 -21.82
CA LEU A 402 3.49 11.73 -21.89
C LEU A 402 3.19 12.34 -20.50
N VAL A 403 2.38 11.66 -19.67
CA VAL A 403 2.13 12.09 -18.27
C VAL A 403 3.40 12.03 -17.43
N ALA A 404 4.22 10.99 -17.58
CA ALA A 404 5.50 10.90 -16.88
C ALA A 404 6.46 12.02 -17.30
N LEU A 405 6.64 12.24 -18.60
CA LEU A 405 7.46 13.33 -19.15
C LEU A 405 6.96 14.71 -18.70
N ALA A 406 5.65 14.94 -18.67
CA ALA A 406 5.07 16.20 -18.20
C ALA A 406 5.38 16.45 -16.71
N VAL A 407 5.30 15.42 -15.86
CA VAL A 407 5.60 15.57 -14.42
C VAL A 407 7.11 15.69 -14.16
N THR A 408 7.96 15.00 -14.91
CA THR A 408 9.41 15.23 -14.89
C THR A 408 9.74 16.66 -15.35
N GLY A 409 9.10 17.17 -16.41
CA GLY A 409 9.32 18.54 -16.89
C GLY A 409 8.84 19.62 -15.90
N ILE A 410 7.61 19.49 -15.37
CA ILE A 410 7.06 20.39 -14.35
C ILE A 410 7.93 20.37 -13.10
N GLY A 411 8.29 19.18 -12.59
CA GLY A 411 9.08 19.07 -11.37
C GLY A 411 10.55 19.49 -11.55
N ALA A 412 11.14 19.34 -12.74
CA ALA A 412 12.43 19.93 -13.07
C ALA A 412 12.37 21.47 -13.12
N ALA A 413 11.27 22.05 -13.58
CA ALA A 413 11.05 23.50 -13.55
C ALA A 413 10.79 24.01 -12.11
N LEU A 414 10.04 23.27 -11.28
CA LEU A 414 9.89 23.56 -9.84
C LEU A 414 11.23 23.46 -9.12
N TRP A 415 12.05 22.45 -9.44
CA TRP A 415 13.39 22.32 -8.88
C TRP A 415 14.27 23.51 -9.29
N ALA A 416 14.38 23.80 -10.58
CA ALA A 416 15.19 24.92 -11.08
C ALA A 416 14.74 26.29 -10.53
N THR A 417 13.44 26.50 -10.32
CA THR A 417 12.94 27.75 -9.69
C THR A 417 13.18 27.78 -8.19
N ALA A 418 13.11 26.65 -7.48
CA ALA A 418 13.43 26.61 -6.06
C ALA A 418 14.94 26.83 -5.78
N ARG A 419 15.85 26.36 -6.65
CA ARG A 419 17.30 26.69 -6.55
C ARG A 419 17.59 28.20 -6.64
N VAL A 420 16.68 28.99 -7.19
CA VAL A 420 16.79 30.46 -7.27
C VAL A 420 16.28 31.14 -5.98
N HIS A 421 15.51 30.43 -5.15
CA HIS A 421 14.80 31.00 -3.99
C HIS A 421 15.17 30.39 -2.63
N GLY A 422 15.93 29.29 -2.58
CA GLY A 422 16.25 28.62 -1.32
C GLY A 422 17.31 27.51 -1.42
N ASP A 423 17.39 26.71 -0.36
CA ASP A 423 18.35 25.63 -0.19
C ASP A 423 18.07 24.43 -1.11
N ASP A 424 18.99 24.21 -2.04
CA ASP A 424 19.10 23.08 -2.97
C ASP A 424 18.65 21.73 -2.40
N GLN A 425 19.03 21.41 -1.15
CA GLN A 425 18.85 20.09 -0.57
C GLN A 425 17.37 19.79 -0.25
N ARG A 426 16.63 20.79 0.25
CA ARG A 426 15.22 20.67 0.66
C ARG A 426 14.31 20.30 -0.51
N VAL A 427 14.70 20.70 -1.72
CA VAL A 427 13.91 20.59 -2.95
C VAL A 427 13.96 19.19 -3.57
N ILE A 428 15.12 18.54 -3.54
CA ILE A 428 15.41 17.30 -4.28
C ILE A 428 14.52 16.15 -3.80
N GLY A 429 14.40 15.97 -2.48
CA GLY A 429 13.59 14.91 -1.89
C GLY A 429 12.09 15.06 -2.20
N ALA A 430 11.54 16.27 -2.08
CA ALA A 430 10.14 16.55 -2.36
C ALA A 430 9.77 16.32 -3.84
N TYR A 431 10.62 16.80 -4.76
CA TYR A 431 10.47 16.53 -6.19
C TYR A 431 10.51 15.02 -6.50
N GLY A 432 11.49 14.30 -5.95
CA GLY A 432 11.64 12.86 -6.17
C GLY A 432 10.48 12.03 -5.60
N ALA A 433 9.96 12.39 -4.42
CA ALA A 433 8.78 11.78 -3.83
C ALA A 433 7.51 11.97 -4.69
N LEU A 434 7.33 13.16 -5.26
CA LEU A 434 6.25 13.47 -6.20
C LEU A 434 6.36 12.63 -7.49
N VAL A 435 7.55 12.57 -8.09
CA VAL A 435 7.82 11.77 -9.30
C VAL A 435 7.59 10.28 -9.05
N GLY A 436 8.06 9.74 -7.92
CA GLY A 436 7.80 8.35 -7.52
C GLY A 436 6.30 8.06 -7.37
N THR A 437 5.57 8.95 -6.70
CA THR A 437 4.11 8.85 -6.49
C THR A 437 3.35 8.86 -7.82
N VAL A 438 3.67 9.77 -8.74
CA VAL A 438 3.06 9.80 -10.07
C VAL A 438 3.44 8.57 -10.89
N THR A 439 4.70 8.14 -10.85
CA THR A 439 5.17 6.95 -11.59
C THR A 439 4.41 5.68 -11.17
N LEU A 440 4.12 5.53 -9.88
CA LEU A 440 3.27 4.46 -9.33
C LEU A 440 1.85 4.51 -9.91
N LEU A 441 1.22 5.68 -9.98
CA LEU A 441 -0.12 5.83 -10.55
C LEU A 441 -0.16 5.62 -12.06
N VAL A 442 0.86 6.10 -12.78
CA VAL A 442 1.04 5.88 -14.22
C VAL A 442 1.20 4.37 -14.51
N TRP A 443 1.93 3.65 -13.67
CA TRP A 443 2.03 2.19 -13.70
C TRP A 443 0.69 1.50 -13.36
N ALA A 444 -0.04 1.99 -12.36
CA ALA A 444 -1.37 1.48 -11.99
C ALA A 444 -2.39 1.63 -13.14
N CYS A 445 -2.45 2.81 -13.77
CA CYS A 445 -3.25 3.06 -14.97
C CYS A 445 -2.91 2.09 -16.12
N ARG A 446 -1.61 1.87 -16.39
CA ARG A 446 -1.16 0.87 -17.38
C ARG A 446 -1.62 -0.55 -17.04
N ARG A 447 -1.61 -0.93 -15.76
CA ARG A 447 -2.09 -2.25 -15.28
C ARG A 447 -3.59 -2.43 -15.38
N SER A 448 -4.38 -1.36 -15.24
CA SER A 448 -5.85 -1.47 -15.28
C SER A 448 -6.43 -1.60 -16.69
N GLY A 449 -5.81 -0.95 -17.69
CA GLY A 449 -6.32 -0.95 -19.06
C GLY A 449 -6.19 -2.27 -19.84
N THR A 450 -5.30 -3.19 -19.46
CA THR A 450 -5.03 -4.41 -20.23
C THR A 450 -6.02 -5.55 -19.99
N SER A 451 -6.97 -5.41 -19.06
CA SER A 451 -7.85 -6.51 -18.64
C SER A 451 -9.18 -6.61 -19.40
N GLY A 452 -9.41 -5.78 -20.43
CA GLY A 452 -10.74 -5.59 -21.04
C GLY A 452 -10.94 -6.07 -22.48
N SER A 453 -9.90 -6.56 -23.18
CA SER A 453 -9.94 -6.71 -24.65
C SER A 453 -10.03 -8.15 -25.17
N THR A 454 -9.92 -9.18 -24.32
CA THR A 454 -9.61 -10.55 -24.76
C THR A 454 -10.81 -11.47 -24.99
N THR A 455 -12.03 -11.06 -24.63
CA THR A 455 -13.21 -11.94 -24.57
C THR A 455 -14.17 -11.84 -25.77
N GLY A 456 -13.82 -11.11 -26.83
CA GLY A 456 -14.80 -10.68 -27.85
C GLY A 456 -14.73 -11.33 -29.24
N SER A 457 -13.74 -12.18 -29.57
CA SER A 457 -13.36 -12.42 -30.98
C SER A 457 -13.16 -13.87 -31.42
N THR A 458 -13.70 -14.87 -30.70
CA THR A 458 -13.64 -16.30 -31.10
C THR A 458 -15.00 -16.95 -31.32
N ALA A 459 -16.08 -16.17 -31.33
CA ALA A 459 -17.44 -16.64 -31.60
C ALA A 459 -17.84 -16.41 -33.07
N GLY A 460 -17.46 -17.32 -33.96
CA GLY A 460 -18.15 -17.54 -35.24
C GLY A 460 -17.36 -17.36 -36.53
N SER A 461 -16.88 -18.47 -37.11
CA SER A 461 -16.80 -18.64 -38.58
C SER A 461 -16.82 -20.12 -39.06
N THR A 462 -17.22 -21.07 -38.23
CA THR A 462 -17.49 -22.48 -38.62
C THR A 462 -18.99 -22.78 -38.59
N SER A 463 -19.72 -22.15 -39.52
CA SER A 463 -21.13 -22.44 -39.78
C SER A 463 -21.30 -23.70 -40.61
N THR A 464 -21.11 -24.89 -40.01
CA THR A 464 -21.52 -26.15 -40.63
C THR A 464 -23.05 -26.16 -40.77
N ALA A 465 -23.55 -26.20 -42.01
CA ALA A 465 -24.98 -26.15 -42.28
C ALA A 465 -25.71 -27.39 -41.75
N ALA A 466 -26.83 -27.18 -41.04
CA ALA A 466 -27.74 -28.23 -40.59
C ALA A 466 -29.08 -28.12 -41.32
N THR A 467 -29.51 -29.22 -41.94
CA THR A 467 -30.72 -29.30 -42.76
C THR A 467 -32.00 -29.11 -41.92
N PRO A 468 -33.01 -28.35 -42.39
CA PRO A 468 -34.26 -28.21 -41.66
C PRO A 468 -35.12 -29.48 -41.78
N ALA A 469 -35.42 -30.12 -40.64
CA ALA A 469 -36.46 -31.14 -40.52
C ALA A 469 -37.79 -30.49 -40.12
N ALA A 470 -38.91 -30.96 -40.68
CA ALA A 470 -40.20 -30.28 -40.58
C ALA A 470 -41.14 -30.86 -39.49
N GLY A 471 -42.02 -30.00 -38.97
CA GLY A 471 -43.36 -30.39 -38.52
C GLY A 471 -43.56 -30.81 -37.06
N ALA A 472 -44.01 -29.87 -36.22
CA ALA A 472 -44.84 -30.17 -35.04
C ALA A 472 -45.65 -28.93 -34.62
N PRO A 473 -47.01 -28.96 -34.64
CA PRO A 473 -47.83 -27.85 -34.16
C PRO A 473 -47.92 -27.88 -32.63
N ARG A 474 -47.59 -26.77 -31.95
CA ARG A 474 -47.87 -26.62 -30.51
C ARG A 474 -49.16 -25.82 -30.27
N THR A 475 -50.03 -26.40 -29.44
CA THR A 475 -51.37 -25.91 -29.12
C THR A 475 -51.35 -24.72 -28.17
N ARG A 476 -52.43 -23.93 -28.19
CA ARG A 476 -52.54 -22.60 -27.57
C ARG A 476 -53.44 -22.61 -26.33
N THR A 477 -52.88 -22.94 -25.17
CA THR A 477 -53.49 -22.75 -23.84
C THR A 477 -52.41 -22.30 -22.85
N GLY A 478 -52.67 -21.54 -21.79
CA GLY A 478 -53.93 -20.92 -21.34
C GLY A 478 -53.67 -19.66 -20.51
N ARG A 479 -54.74 -18.94 -20.14
CA ARG A 479 -54.72 -17.61 -19.50
C ARG A 479 -55.33 -17.71 -18.11
N MET A 480 -54.62 -17.42 -17.02
CA MET A 480 -55.08 -17.14 -15.63
C MET A 480 -53.84 -17.05 -14.71
N HIS A 481 -53.80 -16.36 -13.56
CA HIS A 481 -54.62 -15.24 -13.05
C HIS A 481 -53.76 -14.40 -12.07
N ARG A 482 -54.10 -13.12 -11.81
CA ARG A 482 -53.57 -12.39 -10.63
C ARG A 482 -54.08 -13.00 -9.33
N ARG A 483 -53.21 -13.06 -8.30
CA ARG A 483 -53.38 -12.32 -7.04
C ARG A 483 -52.04 -11.69 -6.65
#